data_AF-A0A4S9VHP3-F1
#
_entry.id   AF-A0A4S9VHP3-F1
#
_cell.length_a   1.000
_cell.length_b   1.000
_cell.length_c   1.000
_cell.angle_alpha   90.00
_cell.angle_beta   90.00
_cell.angle_gamma   90.00
#
_symmetry.space_group_name_H-M   'P 1'
#
loop_
_entity.id
_entity.type
_entity.pdbx_description
1 polymer ?
#
loop_
_entity_poly.entity_id
_entity_poly.type
_entity_poly.pdbx_seq_one_letter_code
_entity_poly.pdbx_strand_id
1 'polypeptide(L)'
;MSSERLFIPNYPWSRGDQYLRQLGLGGGGYAATFDHLYLTAAVGKGFVAIGTDSGHSSGMTAAFDTSWALDADGNSNTHLIEDWGSRTLGEMSVIGKHIVEEYYGRSSDYAYFTGCSGGGRQGLVLAQRYPKAFDGILAAAPAINLETFIPAAYWPTQVMRDFNVYPASCEIEAFTTAAIQRCDALDGDEDGIISMPESCHFEASRLIGKELSCDGEQRRFTKEAAMSVR
;
A
#
# COMPACT_ATOMS: atom_id res chain seq x y z
N MET A 1 -23.31 5.96 1.63
CA MET A 1 -22.99 7.35 2.05
C MET A 1 -21.66 7.26 2.76
N SER A 2 -20.66 8.05 2.35
CA SER A 2 -19.35 8.07 3.01
C SER A 2 -19.42 8.74 4.37
N SER A 3 -18.47 8.37 5.23
CA SER A 3 -18.21 9.05 6.49
C SER A 3 -16.74 9.46 6.58
N GLU A 4 -16.55 10.74 6.90
CA GLU A 4 -15.26 11.31 7.22
C GLU A 4 -15.09 11.32 8.74
N ARG A 5 -13.90 10.94 9.19
CA ARG A 5 -13.56 10.92 10.62
C ARG A 5 -12.43 11.91 10.87
N LEU A 6 -12.68 12.83 11.79
CA LEU A 6 -11.73 13.87 12.19
C LEU A 6 -11.44 13.75 13.68
N PHE A 7 -10.15 13.69 14.03
CA PHE A 7 -9.67 13.65 15.40
C PHE A 7 -8.86 14.94 15.64
N ILE A 8 -9.33 15.74 16.60
CA ILE A 8 -8.76 17.06 16.91
C ILE A 8 -8.08 16.99 18.28
N PRO A 9 -6.79 17.37 18.41
CA PRO A 9 -6.14 17.46 19.72
C PRO A 9 -6.79 18.55 20.59
N ASN A 10 -7.19 18.19 21.82
CA ASN A 10 -7.81 19.10 22.80
C ASN A 10 -6.78 19.88 23.64
N TYR A 11 -5.55 20.06 23.15
CA TYR A 11 -4.54 20.83 23.90
C TYR A 11 -4.63 22.31 23.50
N PRO A 12 -4.57 23.25 24.48
CA PRO A 12 -4.12 24.59 24.13
C PRO A 12 -2.74 24.39 23.50
N TRP A 13 -2.56 24.86 22.27
CA TRP A 13 -1.27 24.81 21.57
C TRP A 13 -0.24 25.65 22.37
N SER A 14 0.31 25.05 23.43
CA SER A 14 1.26 25.65 24.37
C SER A 14 2.51 24.78 24.55
N ARG A 15 2.69 23.75 23.72
CA ARG A 15 3.93 22.95 23.65
C ARG A 15 4.71 23.29 22.38
N GLY A 16 5.33 24.46 22.34
CA GLY A 16 6.48 24.80 21.47
C GLY A 16 6.32 24.67 19.94
N ASP A 17 5.17 24.22 19.45
CA ASP A 17 4.92 23.90 18.06
C ASP A 17 4.17 25.09 17.48
N GLN A 18 4.81 25.85 16.59
CA GLN A 18 4.30 27.14 16.11
C GLN A 18 3.24 27.01 15.00
N TYR A 19 3.05 25.80 14.46
CA TYR A 19 2.29 25.54 13.25
C TYR A 19 1.13 24.58 13.47
N LEU A 20 -0.09 25.00 13.14
CA LEU A 20 -1.27 24.16 13.08
C LEU A 20 -1.20 23.25 11.85
N ARG A 21 -1.02 21.94 12.06
CA ARG A 21 -0.82 20.97 10.98
C ARG A 21 -1.96 19.98 10.89
N GLN A 22 -2.40 19.69 9.68
CA GLN A 22 -3.38 18.64 9.38
C GLN A 22 -2.69 17.44 8.73
N LEU A 23 -3.15 16.22 9.02
CA LEU A 23 -2.68 14.99 8.41
C LEU A 23 -3.85 14.11 7.95
N GLY A 24 -3.96 13.92 6.64
CA GLY A 24 -4.81 12.89 6.03
C GLY A 24 -4.13 11.52 6.06
N LEU A 25 -4.87 10.49 6.47
CA LEU A 25 -4.39 9.12 6.56
C LEU A 25 -5.08 8.22 5.53
N GLY A 26 -4.28 7.68 4.62
CA GLY A 26 -4.73 6.66 3.68
C GLY A 26 -4.85 5.27 4.32
N GLY A 27 -5.46 4.36 3.57
CA GLY A 27 -5.66 2.96 3.98
C GLY A 27 -4.74 1.99 3.24
N GLY A 28 -5.27 0.81 2.91
CA GLY A 28 -4.56 -0.25 2.21
C GLY A 28 -5.53 -1.29 1.67
N GLY A 29 -5.11 -1.99 0.60
CA GLY A 29 -6.04 -2.77 -0.20
C GLY A 29 -7.21 -1.90 -0.67
N TYR A 30 -8.44 -2.37 -0.42
CA TYR A 30 -9.67 -1.65 -0.73
C TYR A 30 -10.16 -0.76 0.40
N ALA A 31 -9.58 -0.80 1.61
CA ALA A 31 -9.96 0.10 2.70
C ALA A 31 -9.35 1.49 2.49
N ALA A 32 -10.17 2.55 2.61
CA ALA A 32 -9.73 3.92 2.33
C ALA A 32 -8.97 4.60 3.48
N THR A 33 -9.20 4.16 4.71
CA THR A 33 -8.40 4.48 5.91
C THR A 33 -8.42 3.24 6.81
N PHE A 34 -7.39 3.08 7.64
CA PHE A 34 -7.35 2.04 8.66
C PHE A 34 -8.06 2.45 9.96
N ASP A 35 -7.86 1.66 11.02
CA ASP A 35 -8.51 1.84 12.31
C ASP A 35 -8.12 3.15 13.02
N HIS A 36 -8.93 3.55 14.00
CA HIS A 36 -8.77 4.79 14.77
C HIS A 36 -7.42 4.94 15.46
N LEU A 37 -6.68 3.85 15.67
CA LEU A 37 -5.35 3.87 16.26
C LEU A 37 -4.39 4.75 15.46
N TYR A 38 -4.47 4.74 14.13
CA TYR A 38 -3.60 5.58 13.28
C TYR A 38 -3.94 7.07 13.39
N LEU A 39 -5.24 7.41 13.41
CA LEU A 39 -5.72 8.78 13.64
C LEU A 39 -5.29 9.28 15.02
N THR A 40 -5.42 8.44 16.04
CA THR A 40 -5.03 8.76 17.42
C THR A 40 -3.52 8.98 17.54
N ALA A 41 -2.71 8.16 16.86
CA ALA A 41 -1.26 8.32 16.83
C ALA A 41 -0.83 9.64 16.15
N ALA A 42 -1.52 10.04 15.08
CA ALA A 42 -1.30 11.34 14.43
C ALA A 42 -1.64 12.52 15.36
N VAL A 43 -2.75 12.43 16.10
CA VAL A 43 -3.10 13.41 17.14
C VAL A 43 -2.06 13.47 18.24
N GLY A 44 -1.54 12.32 18.69
CA GLY A 44 -0.44 12.25 19.67
C GLY A 44 0.85 12.94 19.21
N LYS A 45 1.02 13.16 17.90
CA LYS A 45 2.12 13.90 17.28
C LYS A 45 1.80 15.38 16.99
N GLY A 46 0.64 15.87 17.42
CA GLY A 46 0.23 17.27 17.26
C GLY A 46 -0.48 17.60 15.96
N PHE A 47 -0.91 16.60 15.17
CA PHE A 47 -1.70 16.85 13.96
C PHE A 47 -3.20 16.86 14.27
N VAL A 48 -3.95 17.65 13.53
CA VAL A 48 -5.37 17.36 13.28
C VAL A 48 -5.43 16.20 12.29
N ALA A 49 -5.99 15.06 12.68
CA ALA A 49 -5.94 13.84 11.87
C ALA A 49 -7.28 13.57 11.19
N ILE A 50 -7.28 13.29 9.89
CA ILE A 50 -8.48 13.01 9.11
C ILE A 50 -8.35 11.73 8.27
N GLY A 51 -9.47 11.01 8.11
CA GLY A 51 -9.62 9.89 7.19
C GLY A 51 -11.02 9.80 6.61
N THR A 52 -11.20 8.97 5.58
CA THR A 52 -12.50 8.67 4.96
C THR A 52 -12.68 7.16 4.85
N ASP A 53 -13.91 6.69 5.00
CA ASP A 53 -14.27 5.30 4.73
C ASP A 53 -14.63 5.03 3.26
N SER A 54 -14.67 6.07 2.43
CA SER A 54 -15.10 6.01 1.02
C SER A 54 -16.47 5.39 0.77
N GLY A 55 -17.38 5.43 1.75
CA GLY A 55 -18.74 4.93 1.58
C GLY A 55 -18.92 3.44 1.83
N HIS A 56 -17.87 2.74 2.30
CA HIS A 56 -17.92 1.32 2.66
C HIS A 56 -17.12 1.04 3.92
N SER A 57 -17.06 -0.22 4.36
CA SER A 57 -16.33 -0.61 5.56
C SER A 57 -14.85 -0.17 5.50
N SER A 58 -14.37 0.43 6.58
CA SER A 58 -12.97 0.81 6.79
C SER A 58 -12.26 -0.15 7.76
N GLY A 59 -10.93 -0.11 7.81
CA GLY A 59 -10.13 -0.92 8.74
C GLY A 59 -9.41 -2.08 8.08
N MET A 60 -8.56 -2.77 8.84
CA MET A 60 -7.66 -3.79 8.29
C MET A 60 -8.40 -4.98 7.67
N THR A 61 -9.52 -5.41 8.28
CA THR A 61 -10.33 -6.52 7.77
C THR A 61 -11.06 -6.19 6.47
N ALA A 62 -11.38 -4.90 6.25
CA ALA A 62 -12.05 -4.43 5.05
C ALA A 62 -11.11 -4.29 3.84
N ALA A 63 -9.79 -4.40 4.04
CA ALA A 63 -8.80 -4.23 2.97
C ALA A 63 -8.95 -5.24 1.81
N PHE A 64 -9.63 -6.36 2.04
CA PHE A 64 -9.88 -7.40 1.05
C PHE A 64 -11.36 -7.57 0.69
N ASP A 65 -12.24 -6.80 1.31
CA ASP A 65 -13.67 -6.83 1.00
C ASP A 65 -13.94 -6.03 -0.28
N THR A 66 -14.48 -6.70 -1.29
CA THR A 66 -14.89 -6.09 -2.56
C THR A 66 -16.40 -6.16 -2.77
N SER A 67 -17.16 -6.63 -1.77
CA SER A 67 -18.62 -6.78 -1.89
C SER A 67 -19.33 -5.45 -2.15
N TRP A 68 -18.77 -4.35 -1.65
CA TRP A 68 -19.27 -2.99 -1.87
C TRP A 68 -19.17 -2.52 -3.32
N ALA A 69 -18.29 -3.13 -4.14
CA ALA A 69 -18.09 -2.74 -5.52
C ALA A 69 -19.23 -3.22 -6.44
N LEU A 70 -20.13 -4.07 -5.93
CA LEU A 70 -21.31 -4.56 -6.63
C LEU A 70 -22.59 -4.11 -5.93
N ASP A 71 -23.65 -3.91 -6.71
CA ASP A 71 -25.01 -3.72 -6.19
C ASP A 71 -25.70 -5.07 -5.89
N ALA A 72 -26.94 -5.02 -5.41
CA ALA A 72 -27.71 -6.21 -5.04
C ALA A 72 -28.00 -7.15 -6.23
N ASP A 73 -27.97 -6.63 -7.45
CA ASP A 73 -28.19 -7.39 -8.68
C ASP A 73 -26.87 -7.90 -9.29
N GLY A 74 -25.73 -7.59 -8.65
CA GLY A 74 -24.40 -7.98 -9.10
C GLY A 74 -23.80 -7.07 -10.17
N ASN A 75 -24.40 -5.91 -10.44
CA ASN A 75 -23.82 -4.91 -11.35
C ASN A 75 -22.81 -4.03 -10.61
N SER A 76 -21.97 -3.33 -11.38
CA SER A 76 -20.98 -2.42 -10.82
C SER A 76 -21.63 -1.26 -10.05
N ASN A 77 -21.30 -1.12 -8.78
CA ASN A 77 -21.68 0.03 -7.96
C ASN A 77 -20.76 1.21 -8.25
N THR A 78 -21.00 1.86 -9.39
CA THR A 78 -20.14 2.94 -9.92
C THR A 78 -19.97 4.10 -8.94
N HIS A 79 -20.97 4.41 -8.10
CA HIS A 79 -20.88 5.46 -7.10
C HIS A 79 -19.83 5.17 -6.02
N LEU A 80 -19.84 3.95 -5.44
CA LEU A 80 -18.85 3.58 -4.43
C LEU A 80 -17.45 3.37 -5.05
N ILE A 81 -17.39 2.90 -6.30
CA ILE A 81 -16.13 2.80 -7.03
C ILE A 81 -15.52 4.19 -7.28
N GLU A 82 -16.34 5.19 -7.62
CA GLU A 82 -15.89 6.57 -7.76
C GLU A 82 -15.47 7.20 -6.43
N ASP A 83 -16.21 6.90 -5.36
CA ASP A 83 -15.88 7.31 -3.99
C ASP A 83 -14.51 6.81 -3.58
N TRP A 84 -14.31 5.48 -3.61
CA TRP A 84 -13.03 4.86 -3.33
C TRP A 84 -11.93 5.34 -4.29
N GLY A 85 -12.26 5.50 -5.57
CA GLY A 85 -11.33 5.84 -6.63
C GLY A 85 -10.73 7.23 -6.45
N SER A 86 -11.56 8.25 -6.20
CA SER A 86 -11.08 9.63 -6.09
C SER A 86 -11.96 10.60 -5.30
N ARG A 87 -13.29 10.50 -5.38
CA ARG A 87 -14.18 11.61 -4.98
C ARG A 87 -14.02 11.97 -3.50
N THR A 88 -14.07 10.97 -2.63
CA THR A 88 -14.00 11.19 -1.17
C THR A 88 -12.62 11.66 -0.71
N LEU A 89 -11.56 11.44 -1.48
CA LEU A 89 -10.22 11.94 -1.15
C LEU A 89 -10.17 13.47 -1.24
N GLY A 90 -10.79 14.04 -2.28
CA GLY A 90 -10.92 15.48 -2.42
C GLY A 90 -11.85 16.07 -1.36
N GLU A 91 -13.01 15.44 -1.14
CA GLU A 91 -13.99 15.86 -0.13
C GLU A 91 -13.41 15.84 1.29
N MET A 92 -12.68 14.78 1.64
CA MET A 92 -11.96 14.66 2.91
C MET A 92 -11.05 15.88 3.16
N SER A 93 -10.28 16.31 2.16
CA SER A 93 -9.42 17.50 2.31
C SER A 93 -10.23 18.77 2.59
N VAL A 94 -11.28 19.01 1.80
CA VAL A 94 -12.13 20.21 1.94
C VAL A 94 -12.82 20.23 3.30
N ILE A 95 -13.46 19.12 3.69
CA ILE A 95 -14.16 18.98 4.97
C ILE A 95 -13.19 19.18 6.14
N GLY A 96 -12.02 18.52 6.09
CA GLY A 96 -11.03 18.65 7.16
C GLY A 96 -10.51 20.07 7.32
N LYS A 97 -10.20 20.77 6.23
CA LYS A 97 -9.75 22.18 6.27
C LYS A 97 -10.83 23.09 6.85
N HIS A 98 -12.09 22.90 6.45
CA HIS A 98 -13.20 23.69 6.96
C HIS A 98 -13.39 23.49 8.47
N ILE A 99 -13.37 22.24 8.96
CA ILE A 99 -13.54 21.97 10.40
C ILE A 99 -12.36 22.52 11.21
N VAL A 100 -11.13 22.43 10.68
CA VAL A 100 -9.95 23.04 11.31
C VAL A 100 -10.15 24.55 11.46
N GLU A 101 -10.59 25.23 10.40
CA GLU A 101 -10.82 26.67 10.42
C GLU A 101 -11.92 27.07 11.40
N GLU A 102 -13.04 26.35 11.42
CA GLU A 102 -14.15 26.59 12.34
C GLU A 102 -13.74 26.36 13.81
N TYR A 103 -12.99 25.29 14.09
CA TYR A 103 -12.60 24.93 15.45
C TYR A 103 -11.50 25.84 16.01
N TYR A 104 -10.47 26.17 15.22
CA TYR A 104 -9.33 26.96 15.68
C TYR A 104 -9.43 28.46 15.36
N GLY A 105 -10.45 28.88 14.59
CA GLY A 105 -10.61 30.26 14.13
C GLY A 105 -9.55 30.70 13.11
N ARG A 106 -8.82 29.74 12.53
CA ARG A 106 -7.79 29.96 11.49
C ARG A 106 -7.54 28.68 10.70
N SER A 107 -7.14 28.82 9.43
CA SER A 107 -6.71 27.69 8.61
C SER A 107 -5.43 27.04 9.15
N SER A 108 -5.22 25.76 8.82
CA SER A 108 -3.94 25.07 9.06
C SER A 108 -2.81 25.76 8.30
N ASP A 109 -1.63 25.79 8.90
CA ASP A 109 -0.41 26.28 8.27
C ASP A 109 0.07 25.32 7.17
N TYR A 110 -0.13 24.01 7.39
CA TYR A 110 0.20 22.95 6.43
C TYR A 110 -0.78 21.77 6.55
N ALA A 111 -1.11 21.17 5.41
CA ALA A 111 -1.86 19.93 5.30
C ALA A 111 -1.00 18.86 4.62
N TYR A 112 -0.83 17.71 5.27
CA TYR A 112 -0.08 16.57 4.75
C TYR A 112 -0.99 15.38 4.50
N PHE A 113 -0.59 14.47 3.61
CA PHE A 113 -1.21 13.15 3.45
C PHE A 113 -0.15 12.06 3.53
N THR A 114 -0.48 10.92 4.14
CA THR A 114 0.39 9.75 4.16
C THR A 114 -0.41 8.46 3.98
N GLY A 115 0.14 7.53 3.19
CA GLY A 115 -0.47 6.22 2.95
C GLY A 115 0.50 5.24 2.30
N CYS A 116 0.23 3.94 2.49
CA CYS A 116 1.02 2.83 1.92
C CYS A 116 0.10 1.89 1.12
N SER A 117 0.58 1.24 0.06
CA SER A 117 -0.25 0.33 -0.76
C SER A 117 -1.46 1.06 -1.37
N GLY A 118 -2.69 0.66 -1.04
CA GLY A 118 -3.92 1.39 -1.39
C GLY A 118 -3.88 2.85 -0.95
N GLY A 119 -3.25 3.16 0.19
CA GLY A 119 -2.99 4.53 0.64
C GLY A 119 -1.97 5.27 -0.22
N GLY A 120 -0.96 4.58 -0.74
CA GLY A 120 -0.02 5.16 -1.70
C GLY A 120 -0.72 5.53 -3.02
N ARG A 121 -1.65 4.67 -3.49
CA ARG A 121 -2.53 4.98 -4.62
C ARG A 121 -3.35 6.25 -4.36
N GLN A 122 -3.99 6.35 -3.20
CA GLN A 122 -4.76 7.55 -2.81
C GLN A 122 -3.87 8.81 -2.83
N GLY A 123 -2.64 8.71 -2.31
CA GLY A 123 -1.67 9.81 -2.35
C GLY A 123 -1.38 10.29 -3.78
N LEU A 124 -1.14 9.37 -4.72
CA LEU A 124 -0.93 9.73 -6.12
C LEU A 124 -2.20 10.29 -6.79
N VAL A 125 -3.38 9.77 -6.45
CA VAL A 125 -4.66 10.33 -6.93
C VAL A 125 -4.87 11.75 -6.42
N LEU A 126 -4.59 12.01 -5.14
CA LEU A 126 -4.62 13.36 -4.56
C LEU A 126 -3.67 14.30 -5.32
N ALA A 127 -2.44 13.88 -5.58
CA ALA A 127 -1.47 14.69 -6.31
C ALA A 127 -1.94 15.03 -7.74
N GLN A 128 -2.55 14.06 -8.44
CA GLN A 128 -2.95 14.21 -9.84
C GLN A 128 -4.29 14.95 -10.02
N ARG A 129 -5.30 14.64 -9.20
CA ARG A 129 -6.68 15.14 -9.36
C ARG A 129 -7.02 16.29 -8.42
N TYR A 130 -6.37 16.37 -7.26
CA TYR A 130 -6.64 17.37 -6.25
C TYR A 130 -5.33 18.05 -5.78
N PRO A 131 -4.57 18.70 -6.68
CA PRO A 131 -3.22 19.19 -6.37
C PRO A 131 -3.16 20.27 -5.28
N LYS A 132 -4.31 20.81 -4.85
CA LYS A 132 -4.43 21.78 -3.74
C LYS A 132 -4.94 21.15 -2.43
N ALA A 133 -5.16 19.83 -2.41
CA ALA A 133 -5.70 19.15 -1.24
C ALA A 133 -4.69 19.10 -0.09
N PHE A 134 -3.42 18.84 -0.39
CA PHE A 134 -2.34 18.70 0.59
C PHE A 134 -1.06 19.34 0.07
N ASP A 135 -0.30 19.96 0.95
CA ASP A 135 0.99 20.61 0.67
C ASP A 135 2.13 19.59 0.57
N GLY A 136 1.99 18.43 1.22
CA GLY A 136 2.95 17.33 1.15
C GLY A 136 2.26 15.97 1.18
N ILE A 137 2.74 15.05 0.34
CA ILE A 137 2.19 13.69 0.19
C ILE A 137 3.32 12.67 0.34
N LEU A 138 3.19 11.76 1.31
CA LEU A 138 4.03 10.58 1.43
C LEU A 138 3.25 9.37 0.90
N ALA A 139 3.54 8.96 -0.34
CA ALA A 139 2.92 7.80 -0.99
C ALA A 139 3.91 6.63 -1.04
N ALA A 140 3.76 5.68 -0.13
CA ALA A 140 4.61 4.49 -0.05
C ALA A 140 4.00 3.30 -0.81
N ALA A 141 4.84 2.50 -1.47
CA ALA A 141 4.46 1.31 -2.24
C ALA A 141 3.12 1.47 -2.99
N PRO A 142 2.94 2.52 -3.81
CA PRO A 142 1.64 2.90 -4.31
C PRO A 142 1.04 1.82 -5.21
N ALA A 143 -0.13 1.31 -4.82
CA ALA A 143 -0.87 0.29 -5.57
C ALA A 143 -1.55 0.93 -6.80
N ILE A 144 -0.76 1.35 -7.78
CA ILE A 144 -1.21 1.87 -9.08
C ILE A 144 -1.33 0.76 -10.10
N ASN A 145 -2.13 0.97 -11.15
CA ASN A 145 -2.38 0.01 -12.23
C ASN A 145 -2.87 -1.36 -11.70
N LEU A 146 -3.93 -1.33 -10.86
CA LEU A 146 -4.50 -2.53 -10.22
C LEU A 146 -4.87 -3.60 -11.24
N GLU A 147 -5.36 -3.20 -12.40
CA GLU A 147 -5.71 -4.06 -13.52
C GLU A 147 -4.53 -4.86 -14.07
N THR A 148 -3.30 -4.44 -13.79
CA THR A 148 -2.08 -5.14 -14.21
C THR A 148 -1.47 -5.93 -13.06
N PHE A 149 -1.23 -5.30 -11.90
CA PHE A 149 -0.46 -5.97 -10.84
C PHE A 149 -1.29 -7.02 -10.07
N ILE A 150 -2.62 -6.85 -9.94
CA ILE A 150 -3.45 -7.85 -9.25
C ILE A 150 -3.45 -9.17 -10.04
N PRO A 151 -3.72 -9.21 -11.36
CA PRO A 151 -3.55 -10.44 -12.14
C PRO A 151 -2.11 -10.99 -12.09
N ALA A 152 -1.09 -10.12 -12.16
CA ALA A 152 0.30 -10.55 -12.07
C ALA A 152 0.63 -11.26 -10.74
N ALA A 153 0.04 -10.81 -9.62
CA ALA A 153 0.22 -11.44 -8.32
C ALA A 153 -0.32 -12.88 -8.26
N TYR A 154 -1.28 -13.25 -9.11
CA TYR A 154 -1.80 -14.62 -9.20
C TYR A 154 -0.96 -15.53 -10.09
N TRP A 155 -0.04 -14.98 -10.90
CA TRP A 155 0.77 -15.76 -11.84
C TRP A 155 1.50 -16.95 -11.19
N PRO A 156 2.24 -16.79 -10.07
CA PRO A 156 2.92 -17.91 -9.42
C PRO A 156 1.95 -19.03 -9.03
N THR A 157 0.81 -18.68 -8.45
CA THR A 157 -0.21 -19.65 -8.02
C THR A 157 -0.86 -20.38 -9.20
N GLN A 158 -1.07 -19.69 -10.32
CA GLN A 158 -1.60 -20.30 -11.53
C GLN A 158 -0.59 -21.29 -12.13
N VAL A 159 0.68 -20.90 -12.23
CA VAL A 159 1.76 -21.78 -12.72
C VAL A 159 1.92 -23.02 -11.84
N MET A 160 1.94 -22.86 -10.51
CA MET A 160 2.01 -23.99 -9.58
C MET A 160 0.85 -24.96 -9.76
N ARG A 161 -0.37 -24.43 -9.96
CA ARG A 161 -1.57 -25.23 -10.20
C ARG A 161 -1.51 -25.98 -11.54
N ASP A 162 -1.08 -25.31 -12.60
CA ASP A 162 -1.02 -25.88 -13.95
C ASP A 162 -0.01 -27.04 -14.04
N PHE A 163 1.12 -26.94 -13.33
CA PHE A 163 2.12 -28.01 -13.26
C PHE A 163 1.90 -29.01 -12.12
N ASN A 164 1.01 -28.71 -11.17
CA ASN A 164 0.88 -29.42 -9.89
C ASN A 164 2.24 -29.55 -9.15
N VAL A 165 3.01 -28.47 -9.15
CA VAL A 165 4.31 -28.35 -8.48
C VAL A 165 4.28 -27.13 -7.57
N TYR A 166 4.59 -27.34 -6.29
CA TYR A 166 4.59 -26.30 -5.27
C TYR A 166 5.98 -26.31 -4.61
N PRO A 167 6.89 -25.39 -5.03
CA PRO A 167 8.23 -25.35 -4.47
C PRO A 167 8.18 -25.18 -2.95
N ALA A 168 8.99 -25.95 -2.23
CA ALA A 168 9.11 -25.81 -0.78
C ALA A 168 9.75 -24.47 -0.43
N SER A 169 9.53 -23.97 0.80
CA SER A 169 10.14 -22.71 1.25
C SER A 169 11.66 -22.70 1.09
N CYS A 170 12.35 -23.82 1.41
CA CYS A 170 13.79 -23.96 1.20
C CYS A 170 14.22 -23.86 -0.27
N GLU A 171 13.36 -24.24 -1.23
CA GLU A 171 13.65 -24.11 -2.67
C GLU A 171 13.50 -22.65 -3.12
N ILE A 172 12.46 -21.95 -2.63
CA ILE A 172 12.27 -20.50 -2.85
C ILE A 172 13.43 -19.70 -2.25
N GLU A 173 13.87 -20.04 -1.04
CA GLU A 173 15.04 -19.45 -0.39
C GLU A 173 16.32 -19.71 -1.17
N ALA A 174 16.48 -20.89 -1.76
CA ALA A 174 17.65 -21.20 -2.58
C ALA A 174 17.68 -20.38 -3.88
N PHE A 175 16.52 -20.15 -4.52
CA PHE A 175 16.41 -19.20 -5.64
C PHE A 175 16.75 -17.77 -5.21
N THR A 176 16.25 -17.34 -4.06
CA THR A 176 16.49 -15.99 -3.52
C THR A 176 17.98 -15.79 -3.20
N THR A 177 18.60 -16.77 -2.56
CA THR A 177 20.04 -16.78 -2.25
C THR A 177 20.88 -16.70 -3.52
N ALA A 178 20.51 -17.47 -4.56
CA ALA A 178 21.21 -17.41 -5.84
C ALA A 178 21.06 -16.06 -6.55
N ALA A 179 19.90 -15.40 -6.41
CA ALA A 179 19.68 -14.05 -6.92
C ALA A 179 20.56 -13.03 -6.18
N ILE A 180 20.59 -13.08 -4.84
CA ILE A 180 21.45 -12.23 -4.00
C ILE A 180 22.92 -12.45 -4.37
N GLN A 181 23.42 -13.68 -4.35
CA GLN A 181 24.81 -14.00 -4.73
C GLN A 181 25.20 -13.49 -6.12
N ARG A 182 24.23 -13.39 -7.04
CA ARG A 182 24.49 -12.90 -8.39
C ARG A 182 24.53 -11.38 -8.47
N CYS A 183 23.82 -10.68 -7.59
CA CYS A 183 23.42 -9.30 -7.79
C CYS A 183 23.80 -8.33 -6.66
N ASP A 184 24.14 -8.83 -5.48
CA ASP A 184 24.54 -8.06 -4.30
C ASP A 184 25.66 -7.05 -4.64
N ALA A 185 26.82 -7.56 -5.07
CA ALA A 185 27.99 -6.77 -5.46
C ALA A 185 27.80 -5.75 -6.60
N LEU A 186 26.63 -5.71 -7.26
CA LEU A 186 26.42 -4.79 -8.40
C LEU A 186 26.46 -3.34 -7.97
N ASP A 187 26.07 -3.01 -6.74
CA ASP A 187 26.08 -1.65 -6.18
C ASP A 187 27.43 -1.24 -5.59
N GLY A 188 28.41 -2.16 -5.60
CA GLY A 188 29.75 -1.96 -5.08
C GLY A 188 29.91 -2.36 -3.61
N ASP A 189 28.87 -2.91 -2.97
CA ASP A 189 28.93 -3.50 -1.63
C ASP A 189 28.46 -4.96 -1.65
N GLU A 190 29.02 -5.81 -0.80
CA GLU A 190 28.60 -7.21 -0.64
C GLU A 190 28.04 -7.37 0.77
N ASP A 191 26.79 -6.95 0.97
CA ASP A 191 26.13 -6.88 2.27
C ASP A 191 24.87 -7.77 2.38
N GLY A 192 24.57 -8.53 1.32
CA GLY A 192 23.40 -9.39 1.20
C GLY A 192 22.14 -8.67 0.73
N ILE A 193 22.25 -7.42 0.26
CA ILE A 193 21.11 -6.60 -0.18
C ILE A 193 21.29 -6.23 -1.65
N ILE A 194 20.27 -6.50 -2.47
CA ILE A 194 20.24 -6.04 -3.85
C ILE A 194 19.77 -4.57 -3.88
N SER A 195 20.67 -3.60 -3.69
CA SER A 195 20.29 -2.17 -3.70
C SER A 195 20.05 -1.61 -5.10
N MET A 196 20.57 -2.28 -6.15
CA MET A 196 20.30 -1.95 -7.55
C MET A 196 19.52 -3.07 -8.26
N PRO A 197 18.23 -3.28 -7.93
CA PRO A 197 17.42 -4.35 -8.50
C PRO A 197 17.29 -4.24 -10.02
N GLU A 198 17.28 -3.03 -10.58
CA GLU A 198 17.21 -2.82 -12.04
C GLU A 198 18.45 -3.33 -12.79
N SER A 199 19.60 -3.41 -12.11
CA SER A 199 20.83 -3.96 -12.68
C SER A 199 20.94 -5.48 -12.51
N CYS A 200 20.07 -6.09 -11.71
CA CYS A 200 20.07 -7.52 -11.45
C CYS A 200 19.32 -8.28 -12.55
N HIS A 201 20.07 -8.94 -13.44
CA HIS A 201 19.51 -9.81 -14.49
C HIS A 201 19.68 -11.29 -14.13
N PHE A 202 19.17 -11.68 -12.96
CA PHE A 202 19.09 -13.08 -12.54
C PHE A 202 17.91 -13.79 -13.20
N GLU A 203 18.11 -15.06 -13.58
CA GLU A 203 17.09 -15.89 -14.22
C GLU A 203 17.05 -17.24 -13.51
N ALA A 204 15.92 -17.59 -12.89
CA ALA A 204 15.75 -18.83 -12.14
C ALA A 204 16.03 -20.09 -12.99
N SER A 205 15.78 -20.00 -14.30
CA SER A 205 16.08 -21.07 -15.27
C SER A 205 17.54 -21.53 -15.27
N ARG A 206 18.48 -20.69 -14.81
CA ARG A 206 19.91 -21.02 -14.69
C ARG A 206 20.20 -22.07 -13.61
N LEU A 207 19.26 -22.32 -12.71
CA LEU A 207 19.42 -23.32 -11.66
C LEU A 207 18.85 -24.69 -12.04
N ILE A 208 18.06 -24.80 -13.11
CA ILE A 208 17.42 -26.06 -13.51
C ILE A 208 18.44 -27.20 -13.59
N GLY A 209 18.15 -28.30 -12.89
CA GLY A 209 19.00 -29.48 -12.84
C GLY A 209 20.16 -29.41 -11.85
N LYS A 210 20.47 -28.24 -11.27
CA LYS A 210 21.45 -28.11 -10.17
C LYS A 210 20.88 -28.72 -8.88
N GLU A 211 21.78 -29.23 -8.05
CA GLU A 211 21.42 -29.83 -6.76
C GLU A 211 21.19 -28.74 -5.71
N LEU A 212 20.20 -28.98 -4.85
CA LEU A 212 19.98 -28.21 -3.63
C LEU A 212 19.70 -29.16 -2.47
N SER A 213 20.12 -28.75 -1.27
CA SER A 213 19.70 -29.38 -0.03
C SER A 213 18.47 -28.65 0.49
N CYS A 214 17.33 -29.33 0.58
CA CYS A 214 16.05 -28.77 1.00
C CYS A 214 15.50 -29.66 2.12
N ASP A 215 15.35 -29.13 3.34
CA ASP A 215 14.83 -29.87 4.51
C ASP A 215 15.56 -31.20 4.78
N GLY A 216 16.88 -31.23 4.55
CA GLY A 216 17.71 -32.43 4.76
C GLY A 216 17.67 -33.44 3.60
N GLU A 217 16.91 -33.17 2.54
CA GLU A 217 16.86 -33.98 1.33
C GLU A 217 17.66 -33.34 0.19
N GLN A 218 18.36 -34.17 -0.57
CA GLN A 218 18.96 -33.75 -1.83
C GLN A 218 17.89 -33.70 -2.92
N ARG A 219 17.67 -32.51 -3.48
CA ARG A 219 16.71 -32.24 -4.54
C ARG A 219 17.41 -31.58 -5.72
N ARG A 220 16.69 -31.41 -6.82
CA ARG A 220 17.15 -30.65 -7.98
C ARG A 220 16.12 -29.61 -8.33
N PHE A 221 16.56 -28.42 -8.72
CA PHE A 221 15.66 -27.40 -9.22
C PHE A 221 14.97 -27.91 -10.49
N THR A 222 13.64 -27.87 -10.49
CA THR A 222 12.83 -28.29 -11.62
C THR A 222 12.53 -27.11 -12.54
N LYS A 223 12.15 -27.39 -13.79
CA LYS A 223 11.71 -26.35 -14.72
C LYS A 223 10.43 -25.69 -14.21
N GLU A 224 9.53 -26.49 -13.66
CA GLU A 224 8.23 -26.10 -13.14
C GLU A 224 8.40 -25.16 -11.94
N ALA A 225 9.28 -25.51 -10.99
CA ALA A 225 9.65 -24.63 -9.89
C ALA A 225 10.27 -23.31 -10.38
N ALA A 226 11.23 -23.37 -11.30
CA ALA A 226 11.84 -22.16 -11.88
C ALA A 226 10.82 -21.27 -12.62
N MET A 227 9.79 -21.84 -13.24
CA MET A 227 8.71 -21.07 -13.88
C MET A 227 7.80 -20.37 -12.88
N SER A 228 7.62 -20.92 -11.68
CA SER A 228 6.77 -20.33 -10.64
C SER A 228 7.40 -19.12 -9.94
N VAL A 229 8.73 -18.95 -10.03
CA VAL A 229 9.51 -17.85 -9.43
C VAL A 229 10.15 -16.92 -10.49
N ARG A 230 9.68 -17.02 -11.73
CA ARG A 230 10.22 -16.25 -12.86
C ARG A 230 9.91 -14.76 -12.76
#